data_AF-A0AAW2L9D2-F1
#
_entry.id   AF-A0AAW2L9D2-F1
#
_cell.length_a   1.000
_cell.length_b   1.000
_cell.length_c   1.000
_cell.angle_alpha   90.00
_cell.angle_beta   90.00
_cell.angle_gamma   90.00
#
_symmetry.space_group_name_H-M   'P 1'
#
loop_
_entity.id
_entity.type
_entity.pdbx_description
1 polymer ?
#
loop_
_entity_poly.entity_id
_entity_poly.type
_entity_poly.pdbx_seq_one_letter_code
_entity_poly.pdbx_strand_id
1 'polypeptide(L)'
;MGLVDTAIQQYTPVSHTIIEAHPEVYDRMLRTGWGEKENVKIVFGRWQDVLSQLESYDGIFFDTYGEYYEDMREFHQHLPRLLKPGGIYSFFNGLCGGNPFFHVVYCQLVALELENLGYSTQLIPLPVKECLGEETWEGVKHKYWQFTYYLPVCQPIDDSD
;
A
#
# COMPACT_ATOMS: atom_id res chain seq x y z
N MET A 1 10.14 8.17 6.92
CA MET A 1 9.45 7.82 5.66
C MET A 1 10.33 6.81 4.94
N GLY A 2 9.71 5.78 4.37
CA GLY A 2 10.40 4.56 3.96
C GLY A 2 10.33 3.44 4.99
N LEU A 3 9.33 3.43 5.89
CA LEU A 3 9.16 2.33 6.85
C LEU A 3 8.81 1.03 6.11
N VAL A 4 7.81 1.09 5.23
CA VAL A 4 7.44 -0.05 4.39
C VAL A 4 8.59 -0.43 3.46
N ASP A 5 9.24 0.55 2.81
CA ASP A 5 10.35 0.28 1.91
C ASP A 5 11.51 -0.40 2.62
N THR A 6 11.83 0.05 3.84
CA THR A 6 12.86 -0.57 4.70
C THR A 6 12.47 -1.99 5.07
N ALA A 7 11.21 -2.22 5.44
CA ALA A 7 10.71 -3.56 5.76
C ALA A 7 10.78 -4.49 4.54
N ILE A 8 10.37 -4.04 3.36
CA ILE A 8 10.47 -4.80 2.10
C ILE A 8 11.93 -5.14 1.81
N GLN A 9 12.85 -4.18 1.96
CA GLN A 9 14.28 -4.40 1.72
C GLN A 9 14.92 -5.43 2.67
N GLN A 10 14.36 -5.67 3.87
CA GLN A 10 14.84 -6.73 4.76
C GLN A 10 14.67 -8.14 4.16
N TYR A 11 13.74 -8.30 3.20
CA TYR A 11 13.52 -9.55 2.49
C TYR A 11 14.39 -9.70 1.23
N THR A 12 15.31 -8.76 0.97
CA THR A 12 16.28 -8.82 -0.13
C THR A 12 15.62 -9.09 -1.51
N PRO A 13 14.66 -8.27 -1.95
CA PRO A 13 14.02 -8.48 -3.24
C PRO A 13 15.02 -8.31 -4.39
N VAL A 14 14.80 -9.05 -5.49
CA VAL A 14 15.62 -8.97 -6.71
C VAL A 14 15.64 -7.55 -7.28
N SER A 15 14.49 -6.88 -7.27
CA SER A 15 14.35 -5.47 -7.62
C SER A 15 13.27 -4.82 -6.76
N HIS A 16 13.39 -3.51 -6.56
CA HIS A 16 12.47 -2.71 -5.76
C HIS A 16 12.26 -1.35 -6.40
N THR A 17 11.09 -1.12 -6.97
CA THR A 17 10.71 0.16 -7.56
C THR A 17 9.88 0.97 -6.58
N ILE A 18 10.29 2.20 -6.30
CA ILE A 18 9.60 3.12 -5.38
C ILE A 18 9.18 4.35 -6.18
N ILE A 19 7.90 4.71 -6.12
CA ILE A 19 7.39 5.95 -6.71
C ILE A 19 7.33 7.00 -5.60
N GLU A 20 7.94 8.16 -5.82
CA GLU A 20 7.92 9.25 -4.85
C GLU A 20 7.63 10.58 -5.55
N ALA A 21 6.55 11.24 -5.13
CA ALA A 21 6.09 12.48 -5.74
C ALA A 21 6.59 13.74 -5.01
N HIS A 22 6.90 13.64 -3.71
CA HIS A 22 7.24 14.79 -2.89
C HIS A 22 8.74 15.12 -3.00
N PRO A 23 9.13 16.31 -3.51
CA PRO A 23 10.54 16.65 -3.76
C PRO A 23 11.43 16.49 -2.52
N GLU A 24 10.98 16.96 -1.36
CA GLU A 24 11.79 16.87 -0.14
C GLU A 24 12.02 15.44 0.35
N VAL A 25 11.07 14.54 0.09
CA VAL A 25 11.22 13.13 0.44
C VAL A 25 12.18 12.48 -0.54
N TYR A 26 11.99 12.71 -1.83
CA TYR A 26 12.88 12.21 -2.86
C TYR A 26 14.33 12.62 -2.58
N ASP A 27 14.57 13.91 -2.31
CA ASP A 27 15.90 14.40 -1.94
C ASP A 27 16.44 13.73 -0.67
N ARG A 28 15.57 13.45 0.32
CA ARG A 28 15.96 12.71 1.52
C ARG A 28 16.34 11.27 1.17
N MET A 29 15.59 10.58 0.32
CA MET A 29 15.91 9.21 -0.12
C MET A 29 17.29 9.16 -0.77
N LEU A 30 17.60 10.11 -1.65
CA LEU A 30 18.92 10.23 -2.27
C LEU A 30 20.02 10.46 -1.21
N ARG A 31 19.82 11.43 -0.30
CA ARG A 31 20.81 11.71 0.77
C ARG A 31 21.02 10.55 1.74
N THR A 32 20.04 9.68 1.92
CA THR A 32 20.14 8.51 2.80
C THR A 32 20.56 7.24 2.07
N GLY A 33 21.04 7.36 0.82
CA GLY A 33 21.65 6.27 0.06
C GLY A 33 20.65 5.31 -0.60
N TRP A 34 19.36 5.64 -0.67
CA TRP A 34 18.39 4.78 -1.37
C TRP A 34 18.68 4.68 -2.86
N GLY A 35 19.14 5.77 -3.49
CA GLY A 35 19.51 5.78 -4.90
C GLY A 35 20.83 5.04 -5.22
N GLU A 36 21.60 4.66 -4.20
CA GLU A 36 22.87 3.95 -4.34
C GLU A 36 22.70 2.42 -4.21
N LYS A 37 21.53 1.95 -3.77
CA LYS A 37 21.22 0.52 -3.66
C LYS A 37 21.02 -0.08 -5.06
N GLU A 38 21.81 -1.09 -5.41
CA GLU A 38 21.82 -1.70 -6.75
C GLU A 38 20.45 -2.26 -7.18
N ASN A 39 19.65 -2.77 -6.23
CA ASN A 39 18.34 -3.34 -6.49
C ASN A 39 17.18 -2.32 -6.38
N VAL A 40 17.46 -1.03 -6.11
CA VAL A 40 16.42 0.00 -5.94
C VAL A 40 16.36 0.92 -7.15
N LYS A 41 15.14 1.15 -7.66
CA LYS A 41 14.83 2.17 -8.67
C LYS A 41 13.83 3.17 -8.07
N ILE A 42 14.23 4.43 -7.94
CA ILE A 42 13.33 5.49 -7.50
C ILE A 42 12.79 6.22 -8.72
N VAL A 43 11.46 6.24 -8.88
CA VAL A 43 10.75 6.96 -9.94
C VAL A 43 10.16 8.22 -9.34
N PHE A 44 10.70 9.38 -9.73
CA PHE A 44 10.23 10.67 -9.24
C PHE A 44 8.99 11.13 -10.00
N GLY A 45 7.90 11.41 -9.28
CA GLY A 45 6.66 11.91 -9.84
C GLY A 45 5.43 11.31 -9.16
N ARG A 46 4.24 11.84 -9.50
CA ARG A 46 2.97 11.25 -9.08
C ARG A 46 2.78 9.93 -9.81
N TRP A 47 2.20 8.94 -9.13
CA TRP A 47 2.00 7.61 -9.72
C TRP A 47 1.23 7.71 -11.05
N GLN A 48 0.22 8.58 -11.13
CA GLN A 48 -0.59 8.85 -12.32
C GLN A 48 0.27 9.25 -13.54
N ASP A 49 1.31 10.06 -13.32
CA ASP A 49 2.14 10.61 -14.38
C ASP A 49 3.24 9.64 -14.83
N VAL A 50 3.60 8.67 -13.98
CA VAL A 50 4.75 7.79 -14.18
C VAL A 50 4.38 6.34 -14.46
N LEU A 51 3.09 6.00 -14.54
CA LEU A 51 2.61 4.65 -14.87
C LEU A 51 3.33 4.05 -16.08
N SER A 52 3.56 4.83 -17.14
CA SER A 52 4.22 4.38 -18.37
C SER A 52 5.67 3.91 -18.18
N GLN A 53 6.31 4.27 -17.06
CA GLN A 53 7.68 3.89 -16.70
C GLN A 53 7.73 2.60 -15.86
N LEU A 54 6.58 2.10 -15.43
CA LEU A 54 6.45 0.94 -14.56
C LEU A 54 6.37 -0.36 -15.35
N GLU A 55 6.97 -1.39 -14.77
CA GLU A 55 6.95 -2.77 -15.26
C GLU A 55 5.83 -3.56 -14.56
N SER A 56 5.81 -4.88 -14.74
CA SER A 56 4.98 -5.76 -13.93
C SER A 56 5.78 -6.31 -12.75
N TYR A 57 5.13 -6.48 -11.60
CA TYR A 57 5.77 -6.81 -10.33
C TYR A 57 5.17 -8.08 -9.71
N ASP A 58 5.98 -8.80 -8.95
CA ASP A 58 5.55 -9.95 -8.14
C ASP A 58 4.85 -9.50 -6.85
N GLY A 59 5.07 -8.26 -6.44
CA GLY A 59 4.41 -7.64 -5.30
C GLY A 59 4.25 -6.13 -5.49
N ILE A 60 3.09 -5.60 -5.07
CA ILE A 60 2.81 -4.16 -5.06
C ILE A 60 2.26 -3.78 -3.68
N PHE A 61 2.83 -2.74 -3.08
CA PHE A 61 2.28 -2.12 -1.88
C PHE A 61 1.91 -0.67 -2.15
N PHE A 62 0.63 -0.32 -2.01
CA PHE A 62 0.13 1.04 -2.24
C PHE A 62 -0.08 1.78 -0.92
N ASP A 63 0.79 2.74 -0.62
CA ASP A 63 0.76 3.58 0.58
C ASP A 63 1.05 5.04 0.21
N THR A 64 0.03 5.72 -0.27
CA THR A 64 0.11 7.11 -0.74
C THR A 64 -0.54 8.05 0.28
N TYR A 65 -0.01 9.27 0.37
CA TYR A 65 -0.54 10.31 1.26
C TYR A 65 -1.28 11.38 0.46
N GLY A 66 -2.43 11.84 0.98
CA GLY A 66 -3.20 12.92 0.37
C GLY A 66 -4.12 12.47 -0.77
N GLU A 67 -4.20 11.17 -1.02
CA GLU A 67 -5.08 10.57 -2.02
C GLU A 67 -6.45 10.24 -1.41
N TYR A 68 -7.48 10.31 -2.25
CA TYR A 68 -8.85 9.94 -1.92
C TYR A 68 -9.16 8.50 -2.33
N TYR A 69 -10.35 8.04 -1.93
CA TYR A 69 -10.85 6.72 -2.32
C TYR A 69 -10.82 6.51 -3.84
N GLU A 70 -11.20 7.52 -4.62
CA GLU A 70 -11.24 7.42 -6.08
C GLU A 70 -9.85 7.25 -6.70
N ASP A 71 -8.80 7.85 -6.13
CA ASP A 71 -7.43 7.68 -6.62
C ASP A 71 -6.95 6.23 -6.42
N MET A 72 -7.28 5.62 -5.27
CA MET A 72 -7.01 4.20 -5.01
C MET A 72 -7.78 3.30 -5.99
N ARG A 73 -9.06 3.61 -6.26
CA ARG A 73 -9.85 2.87 -7.25
C ARG A 73 -9.29 2.99 -8.66
N GLU A 74 -8.82 4.18 -9.03
CA GLU A 74 -8.14 4.42 -10.31
C GLU A 74 -6.88 3.56 -10.39
N PHE A 75 -6.05 3.55 -9.33
CA PHE A 75 -4.88 2.69 -9.26
C PHE A 75 -5.25 1.20 -9.43
N HIS A 76 -6.33 0.73 -8.82
CA HIS A 76 -6.80 -0.66 -8.97
C HIS A 76 -7.07 -1.04 -10.44
N GLN A 77 -7.51 -0.11 -11.30
CA GLN A 77 -7.72 -0.37 -12.73
C GLN A 77 -6.41 -0.70 -13.47
N HIS A 78 -5.25 -0.35 -12.90
CA HIS A 78 -3.95 -0.65 -13.49
C HIS A 78 -3.34 -1.96 -13.00
N LEU A 79 -3.92 -2.61 -11.99
CA LEU A 79 -3.42 -3.88 -11.46
C LEU A 79 -3.28 -4.99 -12.52
N PRO A 80 -4.21 -5.16 -13.50
CA PRO A 80 -4.06 -6.20 -14.52
C PRO A 80 -2.79 -6.04 -15.39
N ARG A 81 -2.27 -4.82 -15.52
CA ARG A 81 -1.00 -4.54 -16.22
C ARG A 81 0.20 -4.66 -15.28
N LEU A 82 0.05 -4.17 -14.05
CA LEU A 82 1.15 -3.97 -13.11
C LEU A 82 1.46 -5.19 -12.25
N LEU A 83 0.51 -6.07 -11.99
CA LEU A 83 0.70 -7.24 -11.15
C LEU A 83 0.83 -8.49 -12.03
N LYS A 84 1.92 -9.25 -11.83
CA LYS A 84 2.12 -10.53 -12.53
C LYS A 84 1.11 -11.59 -12.04
N PRO A 85 0.84 -12.64 -12.84
CA PRO A 85 0.16 -13.84 -12.36
C PRO A 85 0.85 -14.39 -11.10
N GLY A 86 0.06 -14.76 -10.09
CA GLY A 86 0.56 -15.19 -8.77
C GLY A 86 1.14 -14.08 -7.89
N GLY A 87 1.17 -12.82 -8.37
CA GLY A 87 1.64 -11.69 -7.60
C GLY A 87 0.70 -11.29 -6.46
N ILE A 88 1.22 -10.54 -5.49
CA ILE A 88 0.47 -10.09 -4.32
C ILE A 88 0.34 -8.56 -4.33
N TYR A 89 -0.89 -8.07 -4.23
CA TYR A 89 -1.19 -6.66 -4.01
C TYR A 89 -1.62 -6.44 -2.56
N SER A 90 -1.13 -5.38 -1.94
CA SER A 90 -1.60 -4.91 -0.64
C SER A 90 -1.52 -3.38 -0.60
N PHE A 91 -2.20 -2.77 0.35
CA PHE A 91 -2.24 -1.32 0.48
C PHE A 91 -2.42 -0.90 1.93
N PHE A 92 -2.03 0.33 2.23
CA PHE A 92 -2.33 0.95 3.50
C PHE A 92 -3.84 1.23 3.60
N ASN A 93 -4.52 0.46 4.45
CA ASN A 93 -5.97 0.54 4.62
C ASN A 93 -6.36 1.64 5.61
N GLY A 94 -6.13 2.89 5.21
CA GLY A 94 -6.47 4.09 5.98
C GLY A 94 -7.97 4.41 6.04
N LEU A 95 -8.81 3.62 5.39
CA LEU A 95 -10.23 3.91 5.17
C LEU A 95 -10.99 3.94 6.51
N CYS A 96 -11.45 5.12 6.90
CA CYS A 96 -12.22 5.35 8.13
C CYS A 96 -11.54 4.85 9.42
N GLY A 97 -10.23 5.08 9.59
CA GLY A 97 -9.48 4.69 10.79
C GLY A 97 -10.02 5.21 12.14
N GLY A 98 -10.94 6.18 12.15
CA GLY A 98 -11.63 6.66 13.35
C GLY A 98 -13.00 6.03 13.63
N ASN A 99 -13.53 5.19 12.73
CA ASN A 99 -14.86 4.61 12.86
C ASN A 99 -14.85 3.13 12.45
N PRO A 100 -15.01 2.18 13.39
CA PRO A 100 -14.91 0.75 13.09
C PRO A 100 -16.01 0.26 12.15
N PHE A 101 -17.22 0.83 12.23
CA PHE A 101 -18.32 0.44 11.35
C PHE A 101 -18.00 0.80 9.90
N PHE A 102 -17.62 2.06 9.64
CA PHE A 102 -17.27 2.48 8.29
C PHE A 102 -15.98 1.81 7.78
N HIS A 103 -15.01 1.54 8.64
CA HIS A 103 -13.81 0.79 8.26
C HIS A 103 -14.17 -0.58 7.69
N VAL A 104 -15.03 -1.34 8.38
CA VAL A 104 -15.48 -2.66 7.91
C VAL A 104 -16.30 -2.54 6.62
N VAL A 105 -17.18 -1.54 6.50
CA VAL A 105 -17.93 -1.29 5.26
C VAL A 105 -16.99 -1.05 4.07
N TYR A 106 -15.97 -0.19 4.24
CA TYR A 106 -14.99 0.06 3.20
C TYR A 106 -14.14 -1.17 2.86
N CYS A 107 -13.79 -2.00 3.85
CA CYS A 107 -13.09 -3.25 3.58
C CYS A 107 -13.92 -4.17 2.65
N GLN A 108 -15.23 -4.29 2.89
CA GLN A 108 -16.11 -5.09 2.04
C GLN A 108 -16.30 -4.47 0.65
N LEU A 109 -16.46 -3.14 0.59
CA LEU A 109 -16.60 -2.43 -0.68
C LEU A 109 -15.37 -2.62 -1.57
N VAL A 110 -14.17 -2.40 -1.04
CA VAL A 110 -12.93 -2.57 -1.79
C VAL A 110 -12.72 -4.02 -2.22
N ALA A 111 -13.05 -4.99 -1.36
CA ALA A 111 -12.97 -6.40 -1.71
C ALA A 111 -13.87 -6.75 -2.90
N LEU A 112 -15.12 -6.26 -2.92
CA LEU A 112 -16.05 -6.46 -4.05
C LEU A 112 -15.58 -5.76 -5.33
N GLU A 113 -15.01 -4.56 -5.23
CA GLU A 113 -14.47 -3.85 -6.39
C GLU A 113 -13.25 -4.54 -6.99
N LEU A 114 -12.38 -5.09 -6.15
CA LEU A 114 -11.24 -5.89 -6.57
C LEU A 114 -11.67 -7.25 -7.15
N GLU A 115 -12.70 -7.88 -6.59
CA GLU A 115 -13.30 -9.11 -7.13
C GLU A 115 -13.83 -8.89 -8.55
N ASN A 116 -14.50 -7.76 -8.81
CA ASN A 116 -14.94 -7.38 -10.15
C ASN A 116 -13.78 -7.19 -11.15
N LEU A 117 -12.56 -6.96 -10.66
CA LEU A 117 -11.34 -6.88 -11.47
C LEU A 117 -10.60 -8.22 -11.57
N GLY A 118 -11.14 -9.29 -10.99
CA GLY A 118 -10.53 -10.62 -11.00
C GLY A 118 -9.55 -10.88 -9.86
N TYR A 119 -9.71 -10.22 -8.71
CA TYR A 119 -8.84 -10.39 -7.54
C TYR A 119 -9.61 -10.85 -6.31
N SER A 120 -9.10 -11.89 -5.65
CA SER A 120 -9.54 -12.26 -4.31
C SER A 120 -8.92 -11.32 -3.28
N THR A 121 -9.62 -11.05 -2.17
CA THR A 121 -9.10 -10.21 -1.07
C THR A 121 -9.24 -10.93 0.26
N GLN A 122 -8.12 -11.20 0.91
CA GLN A 122 -8.06 -11.65 2.30
C GLN A 122 -7.84 -10.43 3.21
N LEU A 123 -8.62 -10.34 4.29
CA LEU A 123 -8.48 -9.30 5.31
C LEU A 123 -7.85 -9.90 6.57
N ILE A 124 -6.55 -9.65 6.79
CA ILE A 124 -5.83 -10.15 7.95
C ILE A 124 -6.08 -9.20 9.14
N PRO A 125 -6.71 -9.66 10.24
CA PRO A 125 -6.95 -8.82 11.40
C PRO A 125 -5.65 -8.57 12.18
N LEU A 126 -5.31 -7.29 12.38
CA LEU A 126 -4.18 -6.85 13.18
C LEU A 126 -4.70 -6.11 14.43
N PRO A 127 -4.37 -6.55 15.65
CA PRO A 127 -4.86 -5.96 16.89
C PRO A 127 -4.08 -4.68 17.25
N VAL A 128 -4.10 -3.67 16.37
CA VAL A 128 -3.31 -2.43 16.50
C VAL A 128 -3.51 -1.75 17.86
N LYS A 129 -4.74 -1.73 18.38
CA LYS A 129 -5.05 -1.20 19.71
C LYS A 129 -4.23 -1.86 20.82
N GLU A 130 -4.00 -3.16 20.74
CA GLU A 130 -3.26 -3.93 21.76
C GLU A 130 -1.74 -3.76 21.61
N CYS A 131 -1.28 -3.35 20.43
CA CYS A 131 0.13 -3.10 20.13
C CYS A 131 0.59 -1.68 20.47
N LEU A 132 -0.33 -0.74 20.73
CA LEU A 132 -0.01 0.67 20.97
C LEU A 132 -0.33 1.05 22.43
N GLY A 133 0.69 1.46 23.18
CA GLY A 133 0.54 1.99 24.53
C GLY A 133 -0.13 3.37 24.57
N GLU A 134 -0.65 3.77 25.74
CA GLU A 134 -1.32 5.07 25.92
C GLU A 134 -0.39 6.25 25.60
N GLU A 135 0.91 6.09 25.85
CA GLU A 135 1.97 7.04 25.56
C GLU A 135 2.08 7.39 24.07
N THR A 136 1.70 6.47 23.17
CA THR A 136 1.68 6.71 21.72
C THR A 136 0.72 7.84 21.35
N TRP A 137 -0.32 8.03 22.18
CA TRP A 137 -1.41 8.95 21.91
C TRP A 137 -1.34 10.23 22.73
N GLU A 138 -0.29 10.43 23.54
CA GLU A 138 -0.11 11.66 24.29
C GLU A 138 0.00 12.87 23.34
N GLY A 139 -0.85 13.87 23.56
CA GLY A 139 -0.92 15.07 22.72
C GLY A 139 -1.66 14.89 21.39
N VAL A 140 -2.09 13.68 21.03
CA VAL A 140 -2.84 13.41 19.80
C VAL A 140 -4.33 13.68 20.01
N LYS A 141 -4.88 14.70 19.32
CA LYS A 141 -6.29 15.09 19.44
C LYS A 141 -7.26 14.05 18.88
N HIS A 142 -6.90 13.41 17.78
CA HIS A 142 -7.75 12.45 17.08
C HIS A 142 -7.03 11.12 16.98
N LYS A 143 -7.29 10.23 17.94
CA LYS A 143 -6.78 8.86 17.91
C LYS A 143 -7.48 8.09 16.79
N TYR A 144 -6.74 7.22 16.12
CA TYR A 144 -7.23 6.34 15.07
C TYR A 144 -6.82 4.89 15.37
N TRP A 145 -7.40 3.92 14.66
CA TRP A 145 -7.18 2.47 14.83
C TRP A 145 -7.22 2.05 16.31
N GLN A 146 -8.18 2.60 17.07
CA GLN A 146 -8.53 2.16 18.43
C GLN A 146 -9.37 0.87 18.42
N PHE A 147 -9.26 0.10 17.33
CA PHE A 147 -9.98 -1.13 16.99
C PHE A 147 -9.09 -1.96 16.04
N THR A 148 -9.56 -3.14 15.62
CA THR A 148 -8.82 -4.02 14.70
C THR A 148 -8.59 -3.38 13.34
N TYR A 149 -7.34 -3.25 12.94
CA TYR A 149 -6.97 -2.88 11.58
C TYR A 149 -7.03 -4.13 10.70
N TYR A 150 -7.59 -4.02 9.50
CA TYR A 150 -7.57 -5.13 8.54
C TYR A 150 -6.55 -4.86 7.44
N LEU A 151 -5.50 -5.70 7.39
CA LEU A 151 -4.50 -5.68 6.32
C LEU A 151 -5.06 -6.43 5.10
N PRO A 152 -5.27 -5.77 3.95
CA PRO A 152 -5.70 -6.43 2.73
C PRO A 152 -4.53 -7.18 2.09
N VAL A 153 -4.78 -8.42 1.68
CA VAL A 153 -3.90 -9.21 0.83
C VAL A 153 -4.72 -9.66 -0.37
N CYS A 154 -4.36 -9.14 -1.53
CA CYS A 154 -5.12 -9.30 -2.77
C CYS A 154 -4.30 -10.09 -3.78
N GLN A 155 -4.93 -11.05 -4.44
CA GLN A 155 -4.27 -11.93 -5.41
C GLN A 155 -5.19 -12.17 -6.61
N PRO A 156 -4.65 -12.29 -7.84
CA PRO A 156 -5.44 -12.69 -8.99
C PRO A 156 -6.20 -13.99 -8.69
N ILE A 157 -7.46 -14.06 -9.10
CA ILE A 157 -8.24 -15.31 -9.05
C ILE A 157 -7.72 -16.16 -10.21
N ASP A 158 -7.14 -17.32 -9.89
CA ASP A 158 -6.77 -18.29 -10.92
C ASP A 158 -8.05 -18.94 -11.47
N ASP A 159 -8.35 -18.70 -12.75
CA ASP A 159 -9.45 -19.35 -13.50
C ASP A 159 -9.16 -20.84 -13.81
N SER A 160 -8.33 -21.52 -13.01
CA SER A 160 -8.05 -22.94 -13.20
C SER A 160 -9.15 -23.79 -12.57
N ASP A 161 -10.27 -23.90 -13.28
CA ASP A 161 -11.23 -25.02 -13.23
C ASP A 161 -11.28 -25.76 -14.58
#